data_AF-A0A356B397-F1
#
_entry.id   AF-A0A356B397-F1
#
_cell.length_a   1.000
_cell.length_b   1.000
_cell.length_c   1.000
_cell.angle_alpha   90.00
_cell.angle_beta   90.00
_cell.angle_gamma   90.00
#
_symmetry.space_group_name_H-M   'P 1'
#
loop_
_entity.id
_entity.type
_entity.pdbx_description
1 polymer ?
#
loop_
_entity_poly.entity_id
_entity_poly.type
_entity_poly.pdbx_seq_one_letter_code
_entity_poly.pdbx_strand_id
1 'polypeptide(L)'
;MTEKITTTIKYTGSSSNGAIILGEFFSCGTSKLLMVTEQEFLMLRHMSENGWLTIVYDTYASWLNEHGFPPEDPGKDPEQKPSGNDTPVDWLLKESETKDIPMLFLYGNIFPATKDNDVLLDFVYQSKLDFFQGALTLKWQGNSTLVFPKKNFTIKLYTDSTKSTKLYKDFRGWGKQYKFCLKANYVDHSHARNLVSAKLWSEVVAARKSIPPLLKASPNNGAVDGFPIKLYVNDRYYGIYTLNIAKDGWLFNMHEDIPTHILLADENHFGAGAFLENAVIDGTDWSLEFPDKLNPSILESFNNMINHVKDTDDATFVANFSQYLDLEACIDYYCFAFLACHLDGLGKNLLMATYDGHTWIPSMYDMDLTWGLHIDGASLVPYCYLFPNEYNCSNSRLWERLKANFAPQIYERYIEL
;
A
#
# COMPACT_ATOMS: atom_id res chain seq x y z
N MET A 1 -43.93 -12.15 0.57
CA MET A 1 -43.65 -12.95 1.78
C MET A 1 -42.20 -13.35 1.70
N THR A 2 -41.39 -12.81 2.60
CA THR A 2 -39.94 -12.97 2.68
C THR A 2 -39.65 -14.22 3.49
N GLU A 3 -39.06 -15.26 2.88
CA GLU A 3 -38.52 -16.40 3.61
C GLU A 3 -37.03 -16.18 3.86
N LYS A 4 -36.69 -15.97 5.13
CA LYS A 4 -35.30 -16.06 5.64
C LYS A 4 -34.88 -17.52 5.59
N ILE A 5 -34.01 -17.90 4.67
CA ILE A 5 -33.27 -19.15 4.80
C ILE A 5 -32.17 -18.91 5.84
N THR A 6 -32.43 -19.37 7.06
CA THR A 6 -31.47 -19.43 8.16
C THR A 6 -30.85 -20.81 8.11
N THR A 7 -29.62 -20.94 7.60
CA THR A 7 -28.91 -22.22 7.65
C THR A 7 -28.18 -22.33 9.00
N THR A 8 -28.77 -23.09 9.90
CA THR A 8 -28.14 -23.52 11.16
C THR A 8 -27.18 -24.67 10.87
N ILE A 9 -25.87 -24.46 11.05
CA ILE A 9 -24.88 -25.54 11.02
C ILE A 9 -24.90 -26.25 12.38
N LYS A 10 -25.29 -27.53 12.41
CA LYS A 10 -25.19 -28.40 13.60
C LYS A 10 -23.75 -28.89 13.75
N TYR A 11 -23.15 -28.57 14.89
CA TYR A 11 -21.90 -29.16 15.36
C TYR A 11 -22.17 -30.55 15.95
N THR A 12 -21.48 -31.57 15.44
CA THR A 12 -21.35 -32.88 16.11
C THR A 12 -19.89 -33.29 16.11
N GLY A 13 -19.24 -33.23 17.28
CA GLY A 13 -17.90 -33.80 17.49
C GLY A 13 -17.05 -33.01 18.47
N SER A 14 -16.90 -33.54 19.68
CA SER A 14 -16.01 -33.05 20.72
C SER A 14 -14.55 -33.45 20.46
N SER A 15 -13.63 -32.48 20.41
CA SER A 15 -12.31 -32.59 21.03
C SER A 15 -11.55 -31.26 20.94
N SER A 16 -10.89 -30.93 22.04
CA SER A 16 -9.96 -29.83 22.29
C SER A 16 -8.85 -29.64 21.25
N ASN A 17 -8.46 -28.37 21.06
CA ASN A 17 -7.26 -27.82 20.40
C ASN A 17 -7.29 -27.64 18.87
N GLY A 18 -7.10 -26.37 18.46
CA GLY A 18 -6.68 -25.97 17.11
C GLY A 18 -7.83 -25.70 16.15
N ALA A 19 -8.19 -24.43 15.95
CA ALA A 19 -9.06 -24.03 14.85
C ALA A 19 -8.32 -24.20 13.53
N ILE A 20 -8.59 -25.30 12.83
CA ILE A 20 -8.36 -25.46 11.39
C ILE A 20 -9.73 -25.24 10.75
N ILE A 21 -9.92 -24.13 10.05
CA ILE A 21 -11.09 -23.94 9.18
C ILE A 21 -10.64 -24.24 7.74
N LEU A 22 -11.07 -25.41 7.25
CA LEU A 22 -10.97 -25.82 5.85
C LEU A 22 -12.03 -25.08 5.03
N GLY A 23 -11.61 -24.34 4.00
CA GLY A 23 -12.52 -23.80 2.98
C GLY A 23 -12.99 -24.89 2.01
N GLU A 24 -14.30 -25.04 1.83
CA GLU A 24 -14.89 -25.90 0.80
C GLU A 24 -14.91 -25.20 -0.57
N PHE A 25 -14.64 -26.00 -1.61
CA PHE A 25 -14.62 -25.64 -3.02
C PHE A 25 -16.04 -25.45 -3.59
N PHE A 26 -16.30 -24.36 -4.31
CA PHE A 26 -17.31 -24.35 -5.36
C PHE A 26 -16.67 -24.79 -6.68
N SER A 27 -16.83 -26.07 -7.04
CA SER A 27 -16.47 -26.54 -8.38
C SER A 27 -17.60 -26.21 -9.36
N CYS A 28 -17.38 -25.22 -10.21
CA CYS A 28 -18.03 -25.12 -11.52
C CYS A 28 -16.94 -25.28 -12.59
N GLY A 29 -17.23 -26.06 -13.63
CA GLY A 29 -16.30 -26.60 -14.63
C GLY A 29 -15.05 -25.78 -14.98
N THR A 30 -13.91 -26.49 -15.01
CA THR A 30 -12.61 -26.18 -15.66
C THR A 30 -11.90 -24.86 -15.33
N SER A 31 -12.52 -23.95 -14.58
CA SER A 31 -11.88 -22.74 -14.06
C SER A 31 -11.49 -22.98 -12.60
N LYS A 32 -10.21 -23.22 -12.34
CA LYS A 32 -9.69 -23.24 -10.97
C LYS A 32 -9.76 -21.82 -10.41
N LEU A 33 -10.84 -21.51 -9.68
CA LEU A 33 -10.90 -20.31 -8.85
C LEU A 33 -9.87 -20.48 -7.72
N LEU A 34 -8.99 -19.49 -7.58
CA LEU A 34 -7.89 -19.45 -6.62
C LEU A 34 -8.37 -19.82 -5.20
N MET A 35 -7.60 -20.63 -4.46
CA MET A 35 -7.81 -20.80 -3.03
C MET A 35 -7.61 -19.44 -2.36
N VAL A 36 -8.68 -18.83 -1.88
CA VAL A 36 -8.64 -17.59 -1.10
C VAL A 36 -8.27 -17.99 0.32
N THR A 37 -7.04 -17.68 0.73
CA THR A 37 -6.63 -17.73 2.14
C THR A 37 -7.48 -16.77 2.98
N GLU A 38 -7.60 -16.95 4.31
CA GLU A 38 -8.31 -15.98 5.17
C GLU A 38 -7.80 -14.54 4.97
N GLN A 39 -6.50 -14.40 4.70
CA GLN A 39 -5.82 -13.14 4.37
C GLN A 39 -6.35 -12.51 3.07
N GLU A 40 -6.48 -13.29 1.99
CA GLU A 40 -7.05 -12.80 0.74
C GLU A 40 -8.56 -12.51 0.86
N PHE A 41 -9.28 -13.21 1.74
CA PHE A 41 -10.69 -12.93 2.02
C PHE A 41 -10.86 -11.56 2.70
N LEU A 42 -10.00 -11.23 3.67
CA LEU A 42 -9.96 -9.91 4.29
C LEU A 42 -9.68 -8.80 3.27
N MET A 43 -8.70 -9.02 2.37
CA MET A 43 -8.40 -8.10 1.27
C MET A 43 -9.63 -7.90 0.35
N LEU A 44 -10.25 -8.98 -0.11
CA LEU A 44 -11.41 -8.94 -1.00
C LEU A 44 -12.63 -8.27 -0.35
N ARG A 45 -12.87 -8.53 0.94
CA ARG A 45 -13.91 -7.87 1.71
C ARG A 45 -13.67 -6.35 1.76
N HIS A 46 -12.46 -5.93 2.07
CA HIS A 46 -12.13 -4.49 2.14
C HIS A 46 -12.21 -3.83 0.75
N MET A 47 -11.79 -4.52 -0.32
CA MET A 47 -11.98 -4.07 -1.70
C MET A 47 -13.47 -3.84 -2.04
N SER A 48 -14.35 -4.75 -1.59
CA SER A 48 -15.79 -4.62 -1.75
C SER A 48 -16.35 -3.41 -1.01
N GLU A 49 -16.07 -3.31 0.29
CA GLU A 49 -16.57 -2.25 1.17
C GLU A 49 -16.12 -0.85 0.70
N ASN A 50 -15.00 -0.77 -0.02
CA ASN A 50 -14.42 0.50 -0.48
C ASN A 50 -14.63 0.78 -1.98
N GLY A 51 -15.42 -0.03 -2.69
CA GLY A 51 -15.74 0.20 -4.11
C GLY A 51 -14.60 -0.05 -5.09
N TRP A 52 -13.61 -0.86 -4.71
CA TRP A 52 -12.45 -1.19 -5.55
C TRP A 52 -12.71 -2.38 -6.49
N LEU A 53 -13.77 -3.17 -6.25
CA LEU A 53 -14.15 -4.28 -7.14
C LEU A 53 -14.41 -3.83 -8.59
N THR A 54 -14.91 -2.60 -8.79
CA THR A 54 -15.16 -2.04 -10.12
C THR A 54 -13.87 -1.86 -10.94
N ILE A 55 -12.72 -1.65 -10.30
CA ILE A 55 -11.41 -1.47 -10.97
C ILE A 55 -10.88 -2.82 -11.45
N VAL A 56 -10.97 -3.86 -10.61
CA VAL A 56 -10.61 -5.24 -10.98
C VAL A 56 -11.42 -5.68 -12.20
N TYR A 57 -12.70 -5.29 -12.24
CA TYR A 57 -13.60 -5.55 -13.35
C TYR A 57 -13.19 -4.83 -14.65
N ASP A 58 -12.92 -3.52 -14.62
CA ASP A 58 -12.48 -2.75 -15.81
C ASP A 58 -11.14 -3.27 -16.37
N THR A 59 -10.22 -3.68 -15.50
CA THR A 59 -8.93 -4.29 -15.88
C THR A 59 -9.13 -5.67 -16.49
N TYR A 60 -9.96 -6.52 -15.88
CA TYR A 60 -10.26 -7.86 -16.39
C TYR A 60 -11.03 -7.82 -17.72
N ALA A 61 -12.00 -6.91 -17.85
CA ALA A 61 -12.75 -6.68 -19.09
C ALA A 61 -11.85 -6.13 -20.22
N SER A 62 -10.91 -5.22 -19.91
CA SER A 62 -9.91 -4.76 -20.88
C SER A 62 -8.97 -5.89 -21.31
N TRP A 63 -8.52 -6.73 -20.37
CA TRP A 63 -7.70 -7.90 -20.67
C TRP A 63 -8.42 -8.92 -21.55
N LEU A 64 -9.69 -9.24 -21.25
CA LEU A 64 -10.53 -10.11 -22.07
C LEU A 64 -10.78 -9.54 -23.48
N ASN A 65 -10.93 -8.22 -23.61
CA ASN A 65 -11.06 -7.56 -24.91
C ASN A 65 -9.76 -7.64 -25.75
N GLU A 66 -8.59 -7.65 -25.10
CA GLU A 66 -7.29 -7.77 -25.77
C GLU A 66 -6.90 -9.21 -26.08
N HIS A 67 -7.32 -10.19 -25.27
CA HIS A 67 -6.82 -11.57 -25.33
C HIS A 67 -7.89 -12.62 -25.69
N GLY A 68 -9.16 -12.22 -25.83
CA GLY A 68 -10.29 -13.11 -26.09
C GLY A 68 -10.76 -13.88 -24.86
N PHE A 69 -12.02 -14.36 -24.89
CA PHE A 69 -12.51 -15.31 -23.88
C PHE A 69 -11.72 -16.62 -23.96
N PRO A 70 -11.42 -17.28 -22.82
CA PRO A 70 -10.87 -18.62 -22.87
C PRO A 70 -11.83 -19.51 -23.67
N PRO A 71 -11.31 -20.37 -24.57
CA PRO A 71 -12.16 -21.23 -25.39
C PRO A 71 -12.99 -22.13 -24.48
N GLU A 72 -14.30 -22.18 -24.75
CA GLU A 72 -15.19 -23.14 -24.12
C GLU A 72 -14.65 -24.56 -24.33
N ASP A 73 -14.61 -25.35 -23.26
CA ASP A 73 -14.22 -26.75 -23.29
C ASP A 73 -15.10 -27.50 -24.32
N PRO A 74 -14.53 -28.03 -25.42
CA PRO A 74 -15.29 -28.62 -26.52
C PRO A 74 -15.95 -29.96 -26.16
N GLY A 75 -15.92 -30.36 -24.89
CA GLY A 75 -16.37 -31.66 -24.40
C GLY A 75 -17.67 -31.71 -23.59
N LYS A 76 -18.47 -30.63 -23.49
CA LYS A 76 -19.75 -30.67 -22.75
C LYS A 76 -20.96 -30.35 -23.63
N ASP A 77 -21.85 -31.34 -23.70
CA ASP A 77 -23.14 -31.35 -24.40
C ASP A 77 -24.04 -30.17 -23.92
N PRO A 78 -24.69 -29.40 -24.82
CA PRO A 78 -25.39 -28.18 -24.44
C PRO A 78 -26.85 -28.47 -24.11
N GLU A 79 -27.15 -29.08 -22.97
CA GLU A 79 -28.53 -29.16 -22.47
C GLU A 79 -28.61 -28.99 -20.95
N GLN A 80 -28.87 -27.74 -20.52
CA GLN A 80 -29.94 -27.34 -19.61
C GLN A 80 -29.72 -25.87 -19.20
N LYS A 81 -30.35 -24.94 -19.93
CA LYS A 81 -30.56 -23.57 -19.44
C LYS A 81 -31.66 -23.62 -18.38
N PRO A 82 -31.43 -23.18 -17.14
CA PRO A 82 -32.53 -22.80 -16.27
C PRO A 82 -33.10 -21.47 -16.78
N SER A 83 -34.38 -21.48 -17.13
CA SER A 83 -35.15 -20.27 -17.42
C SER A 83 -35.40 -19.48 -16.13
N GLY A 84 -34.78 -18.31 -16.03
CA GLY A 84 -34.99 -17.34 -14.96
C GLY A 84 -34.12 -16.11 -15.20
N ASN A 85 -34.73 -15.03 -15.69
CA ASN A 85 -34.06 -13.79 -16.09
C ASN A 85 -33.54 -13.03 -14.87
N ASP A 86 -32.25 -13.25 -14.58
CA ASP A 86 -31.22 -12.27 -14.21
C ASP A 86 -30.07 -13.11 -13.62
N THR A 87 -28.96 -13.15 -14.33
CA THR A 87 -27.76 -13.81 -13.79
C THR A 87 -27.18 -12.99 -12.65
N PRO A 88 -26.37 -13.56 -11.74
CA PRO A 88 -25.59 -12.79 -10.77
C PRO A 88 -24.67 -11.75 -11.41
N VAL A 89 -24.51 -11.75 -12.74
CA VAL A 89 -23.77 -10.76 -13.51
C VAL A 89 -24.65 -9.53 -13.82
N ASP A 90 -25.96 -9.69 -13.97
CA ASP A 90 -26.88 -8.61 -14.36
C ASP A 90 -27.16 -7.61 -13.22
N TRP A 91 -27.13 -8.04 -11.95
CA TRP A 91 -27.16 -7.12 -10.80
C TRP A 91 -25.81 -6.40 -10.59
N LEU A 92 -24.69 -7.03 -11.01
CA LEU A 92 -23.31 -6.52 -10.87
C LEU A 92 -23.01 -5.47 -11.94
N LEU A 93 -23.52 -5.66 -13.16
CA LEU A 93 -23.45 -4.69 -14.24
C LEU A 93 -24.24 -3.42 -13.91
N LYS A 94 -25.42 -3.54 -13.28
CA LYS A 94 -26.27 -2.41 -12.90
C LYS A 94 -25.65 -1.49 -11.84
N GLU A 95 -24.80 -1.99 -10.95
CA GLU A 95 -24.10 -1.13 -9.97
C GLU A 95 -22.95 -0.32 -10.59
N SER A 96 -22.27 -0.87 -11.61
CA SER A 96 -21.17 -0.19 -12.31
C SER A 96 -21.59 1.04 -13.11
N GLU A 97 -22.87 1.17 -13.48
CA GLU A 97 -23.39 2.30 -14.25
C GLU A 97 -23.43 3.62 -13.43
N THR A 98 -23.16 3.58 -12.12
CA THR A 98 -23.37 4.74 -11.23
C THR A 98 -22.11 5.44 -10.69
N LYS A 99 -20.87 5.01 -11.02
CA LYS A 99 -19.64 5.69 -10.52
C LYS A 99 -18.56 5.80 -11.61
N ASP A 100 -18.46 6.96 -12.28
CA ASP A 100 -17.39 7.20 -13.25
C ASP A 100 -16.05 7.29 -12.52
N ILE A 101 -15.09 6.45 -12.91
CA ILE A 101 -13.69 6.58 -12.48
C ILE A 101 -13.16 7.93 -12.99
N PRO A 102 -12.60 8.80 -12.13
CA PRO A 102 -12.05 10.08 -12.57
C PRO A 102 -11.02 9.93 -13.70
N MET A 103 -11.01 10.89 -14.61
CA MET A 103 -10.12 10.94 -15.76
C MET A 103 -9.11 12.07 -15.60
N LEU A 104 -7.86 11.79 -15.95
CA LEU A 104 -6.80 12.78 -16.09
C LEU A 104 -6.29 12.73 -17.53
N PHE A 105 -6.46 13.84 -18.25
CA PHE A 105 -5.94 14.04 -19.59
C PHE A 105 -4.66 14.85 -19.51
N LEU A 106 -3.61 14.37 -20.17
CA LEU A 106 -2.32 15.05 -20.31
C LEU A 106 -2.08 15.40 -21.77
N TYR A 107 -1.69 16.64 -22.04
CA TYR A 107 -1.41 17.15 -23.37
C TYR A 107 0.05 17.60 -23.47
N GLY A 108 0.78 16.97 -24.39
CA GLY A 108 2.21 17.21 -24.61
C GLY A 108 3.03 15.93 -24.76
N ASN A 109 4.36 16.07 -24.70
CA ASN A 109 5.30 14.96 -24.88
C ASN A 109 5.82 14.45 -23.52
N ILE A 110 5.42 13.24 -23.15
CA ILE A 110 5.85 12.60 -21.89
C ILE A 110 7.19 11.85 -21.99
N PHE A 111 7.67 11.56 -23.21
CA PHE A 111 8.85 10.71 -23.44
C PHE A 111 10.18 11.27 -22.89
N PRO A 112 10.40 12.60 -22.84
CA PRO A 112 11.62 13.16 -22.23
C PRO A 112 11.67 13.06 -20.71
N ALA A 113 10.57 12.66 -20.04
CA ALA A 113 10.54 12.55 -18.59
C ALA A 113 11.47 11.42 -18.12
N THR A 114 12.18 11.66 -17.02
CA THR A 114 12.97 10.65 -16.30
C THR A 114 12.74 10.81 -14.80
N LYS A 115 13.47 10.09 -13.94
CA LYS A 115 13.43 10.32 -12.47
C LYS A 115 13.93 11.72 -12.08
N ASP A 116 14.88 12.24 -12.87
CA ASP A 116 15.62 13.47 -12.59
C ASP A 116 15.21 14.64 -13.50
N ASN A 117 14.46 14.37 -14.57
CA ASN A 117 13.99 15.37 -15.52
C ASN A 117 12.45 15.40 -15.55
N ASP A 118 11.86 16.55 -15.20
CA ASP A 118 10.43 16.78 -15.34
C ASP A 118 10.08 17.34 -16.73
N VAL A 119 8.90 16.99 -17.21
CA VAL A 119 8.28 17.60 -18.40
C VAL A 119 7.09 18.44 -17.99
N LEU A 120 6.84 19.53 -18.70
CA LEU A 120 5.67 20.38 -18.53
C LEU A 120 4.58 19.98 -19.53
N LEU A 121 3.37 19.80 -19.05
CA LEU A 121 2.20 19.37 -19.82
C LEU A 121 1.00 20.24 -19.44
N ASP A 122 0.09 20.48 -20.37
CA ASP A 122 -1.25 20.93 -20.03
C ASP A 122 -2.08 19.72 -19.56
N PHE A 123 -3.05 19.94 -18.68
CA PHE A 123 -3.89 18.86 -18.20
C PHE A 123 -5.35 19.26 -17.99
N VAL A 124 -6.23 18.26 -18.05
CA VAL A 124 -7.63 18.35 -17.65
C VAL A 124 -7.92 17.21 -16.69
N TYR A 125 -8.48 17.52 -15.53
CA TYR A 125 -9.08 16.55 -14.62
C TYR A 125 -10.59 16.62 -14.73
N GLN A 126 -11.22 15.46 -14.84
CA GLN A 126 -12.67 15.34 -14.92
C GLN A 126 -13.15 14.18 -14.04
N SER A 127 -14.15 14.44 -13.21
CA SER A 127 -14.88 13.44 -12.44
C SER A 127 -16.36 13.83 -12.37
N LYS A 128 -17.17 13.03 -11.67
CA LYS A 128 -18.56 13.43 -11.36
C LYS A 128 -18.66 14.66 -10.46
N LEU A 129 -17.64 14.92 -9.64
CA LEU A 129 -17.69 15.91 -8.56
C LEU A 129 -16.88 17.18 -8.84
N ASP A 130 -15.87 17.09 -9.70
CA ASP A 130 -14.95 18.20 -9.99
C ASP A 130 -14.50 18.15 -11.45
N PHE A 131 -14.26 19.34 -11.99
CA PHE A 131 -13.67 19.57 -13.30
C PHE A 131 -12.70 20.76 -13.19
N PHE A 132 -11.46 20.55 -13.59
CA PHE A 132 -10.47 21.63 -13.61
C PHE A 132 -9.34 21.33 -14.59
N GLN A 133 -8.62 22.37 -14.97
CA GLN A 133 -7.52 22.30 -15.90
C GLN A 133 -6.40 23.24 -15.46
N GLY A 134 -5.23 23.07 -16.06
CA GLY A 134 -4.07 23.91 -15.82
C GLY A 134 -2.85 23.31 -16.50
N ALA A 135 -1.68 23.56 -15.93
CA ALA A 135 -0.47 22.88 -16.32
C ALA A 135 0.05 22.01 -15.17
N LEU A 136 0.79 20.97 -15.49
CA LEU A 136 1.50 20.17 -14.50
C LEU A 136 2.92 19.85 -14.94
N THR A 137 3.79 19.64 -13.97
CA THR A 137 5.04 18.94 -14.22
C THR A 137 4.87 17.46 -13.93
N LEU A 138 5.52 16.62 -14.72
CA LEU A 138 5.50 15.17 -14.61
C LEU A 138 6.92 14.64 -14.69
N LYS A 139 7.29 13.76 -13.77
CA LYS A 139 8.54 13.00 -13.82
C LYS A 139 8.32 11.54 -13.44
N TRP A 140 9.20 10.63 -13.85
CA TRP A 140 9.10 9.23 -13.44
C TRP A 140 9.30 9.10 -11.94
N GLN A 141 8.52 8.23 -11.31
CA GLN A 141 8.58 7.95 -9.88
C GLN A 141 9.01 6.50 -9.64
N GLY A 142 9.82 6.29 -8.61
CA GLY A 142 10.23 4.98 -8.12
C GLY A 142 11.74 4.74 -8.20
N ASN A 143 12.13 3.52 -7.85
CA ASN A 143 13.51 3.05 -7.92
C ASN A 143 13.57 1.78 -8.78
N SER A 144 13.24 0.62 -8.19
CA SER A 144 13.11 -0.65 -8.92
C SER A 144 12.04 -0.60 -10.01
N THR A 145 10.93 0.09 -9.78
CA THR A 145 9.80 0.16 -10.74
C THR A 145 10.10 0.93 -12.02
N LEU A 146 11.24 1.62 -12.12
CA LEU A 146 11.63 2.36 -13.34
C LEU A 146 11.87 1.42 -14.53
N VAL A 147 12.20 0.15 -14.26
CA VAL A 147 12.43 -0.86 -15.31
C VAL A 147 11.14 -1.27 -16.02
N PHE A 148 9.98 -1.09 -15.37
CA PHE A 148 8.70 -1.53 -15.94
C PHE A 148 8.26 -0.66 -17.12
N PRO A 149 7.65 -1.24 -18.18
CA PRO A 149 7.21 -0.49 -19.35
C PRO A 149 6.27 0.67 -18.98
N LYS A 150 5.30 0.42 -18.10
CA LYS A 150 4.36 1.42 -17.60
C LYS A 150 4.91 2.09 -16.35
N LYS A 151 5.20 3.39 -16.47
CA LYS A 151 5.88 4.17 -15.42
C LYS A 151 4.88 4.70 -14.39
N ASN A 152 5.33 4.77 -13.13
CA ASN A 152 4.72 5.64 -12.12
C ASN A 152 5.16 7.09 -12.36
N PHE A 153 4.35 8.05 -11.96
CA PHE A 153 4.64 9.47 -12.12
C PHE A 153 4.52 10.24 -10.80
N THR A 154 5.39 11.21 -10.59
CA THR A 154 5.13 12.32 -9.67
C THR A 154 4.63 13.50 -10.48
N ILE A 155 3.49 14.07 -10.08
CA ILE A 155 2.92 15.25 -10.71
C ILE A 155 2.90 16.44 -9.75
N LYS A 156 3.13 17.65 -10.27
CA LYS A 156 2.92 18.92 -9.54
C LYS A 156 2.01 19.83 -10.35
N LEU A 157 0.94 20.31 -9.75
CA LEU A 157 -0.11 21.08 -10.42
C LEU A 157 0.14 22.59 -10.32
N TYR A 158 -0.14 23.30 -11.41
CA TYR A 158 -0.01 24.74 -11.56
C TYR A 158 -1.24 25.31 -12.29
N THR A 159 -1.52 26.59 -12.07
CA THR A 159 -2.65 27.27 -12.75
C THR A 159 -2.46 27.32 -14.26
N ASP A 160 -1.21 27.41 -14.71
CA ASP A 160 -0.81 27.54 -16.11
C ASP A 160 0.67 27.16 -16.29
N SER A 161 1.12 27.18 -17.55
CA SER A 161 2.45 26.76 -17.97
C SER A 161 3.59 27.66 -17.48
N THR A 162 3.31 28.83 -16.89
CA THR A 162 4.35 29.70 -16.30
C THR A 162 4.90 29.14 -14.99
N LYS A 163 4.19 28.19 -14.35
CA LYS A 163 4.49 27.62 -13.02
C LYS A 163 4.58 28.67 -11.89
N SER A 164 4.08 29.89 -12.11
CA SER A 164 4.15 30.98 -11.13
C SER A 164 3.23 30.76 -9.92
N THR A 165 2.09 30.10 -10.14
CA THR A 165 1.10 29.81 -9.10
C THR A 165 0.83 28.30 -9.03
N LYS A 166 1.09 27.70 -7.87
CA LYS A 166 0.75 26.29 -7.59
C LYS A 166 -0.77 26.13 -7.52
N LEU A 167 -1.30 25.07 -8.13
CA LEU A 167 -2.71 24.74 -8.08
C LEU A 167 -2.97 23.71 -6.97
N TYR A 168 -3.45 24.19 -5.84
CA TYR A 168 -3.75 23.35 -4.68
C TYR A 168 -5.13 22.70 -4.79
N LYS A 169 -5.21 21.40 -4.58
CA LYS A 169 -6.41 20.56 -4.63
C LYS A 169 -6.51 19.67 -3.41
N ASP A 170 -7.75 19.48 -2.96
CA ASP A 170 -8.09 18.49 -1.94
C ASP A 170 -9.10 17.53 -2.56
N PHE A 171 -8.67 16.30 -2.84
CA PHE A 171 -9.50 15.32 -3.53
C PHE A 171 -10.41 14.53 -2.59
N ARG A 172 -10.01 14.35 -1.32
CA ARG A 172 -10.66 13.40 -0.39
C ARG A 172 -10.67 13.86 1.07
N GLY A 173 -10.50 15.14 1.33
CA GLY A 173 -10.40 15.68 2.68
C GLY A 173 -9.03 15.46 3.32
N TRP A 174 -8.00 15.24 2.49
CA TRP A 174 -6.62 15.04 2.95
C TRP A 174 -5.93 16.36 3.29
N GLY A 175 -6.57 17.50 2.99
CA GLY A 175 -5.95 18.81 2.96
C GLY A 175 -5.48 19.19 1.56
N LYS A 176 -5.38 20.50 1.33
CA LYS A 176 -5.05 21.08 0.02
C LYS A 176 -3.57 20.88 -0.33
N GLN A 177 -3.30 20.21 -1.44
CA GLN A 177 -1.94 19.96 -1.94
C GLN A 177 -1.82 20.14 -3.45
N TYR A 178 -0.59 20.31 -3.93
CA TYR A 178 -0.31 20.49 -5.36
C TYR A 178 0.60 19.38 -5.92
N LYS A 179 1.20 18.54 -5.07
CA LYS A 179 2.08 17.41 -5.46
C LYS A 179 1.36 16.10 -5.17
N PHE A 180 1.30 15.22 -6.16
CA PHE A 180 0.66 13.91 -6.07
C PHE A 180 1.49 12.85 -6.81
N CYS A 181 1.18 11.57 -6.58
CA CYS A 181 1.78 10.45 -7.30
C CYS A 181 0.72 9.70 -8.11
N LEU A 182 1.00 9.41 -9.37
CA LEU A 182 0.22 8.47 -10.18
C LEU A 182 0.94 7.13 -10.17
N LYS A 183 0.39 6.15 -9.44
CA LYS A 183 0.93 4.79 -9.38
C LYS A 183 0.25 3.91 -10.42
N ALA A 184 1.04 3.28 -11.27
CA ALA A 184 0.58 2.35 -12.29
C ALA A 184 0.13 1.00 -11.68
N ASN A 185 0.67 0.66 -10.50
CA ASN A 185 0.52 -0.64 -9.84
C ASN A 185 0.79 -1.79 -10.83
N TYR A 186 1.88 -1.67 -11.59
CA TYR A 186 2.13 -2.49 -12.79
C TYR A 186 2.16 -3.99 -12.51
N VAL A 187 2.72 -4.38 -11.37
CA VAL A 187 2.85 -5.78 -10.93
C VAL A 187 1.67 -6.27 -10.08
N ASP A 188 0.86 -5.34 -9.56
CA ASP A 188 -0.34 -5.68 -8.80
C ASP A 188 -1.54 -5.73 -9.75
N HIS A 189 -1.88 -6.95 -10.15
CA HIS A 189 -3.02 -7.24 -11.04
C HIS A 189 -4.37 -6.76 -10.50
N SER A 190 -4.49 -6.50 -9.19
CA SER A 190 -5.70 -5.94 -8.59
C SER A 190 -5.77 -4.42 -8.67
N HIS A 191 -4.64 -3.75 -8.89
CA HIS A 191 -4.42 -2.32 -8.73
C HIS A 191 -4.83 -1.76 -7.35
N ALA A 192 -5.06 -2.61 -6.36
CA ALA A 192 -5.73 -2.27 -5.11
C ALA A 192 -4.87 -2.59 -3.88
N ARG A 193 -3.91 -3.53 -3.95
CA ARG A 193 -3.15 -4.01 -2.78
C ARG A 193 -2.55 -2.87 -1.98
N ASN A 194 -1.85 -1.95 -2.65
CA ASN A 194 -1.21 -0.82 -1.97
C ASN A 194 -2.19 0.00 -1.12
N LEU A 195 -3.34 0.37 -1.70
CA LEU A 195 -4.30 1.26 -1.03
C LEU A 195 -5.20 0.51 -0.04
N VAL A 196 -5.54 -0.74 -0.30
CA VAL A 196 -6.25 -1.58 0.67
C VAL A 196 -5.38 -1.89 1.88
N SER A 197 -4.13 -2.32 1.66
CA SER A 197 -3.17 -2.54 2.74
C SER A 197 -2.92 -1.27 3.54
N ALA A 198 -2.85 -0.10 2.88
CA ALA A 198 -2.69 1.16 3.58
C ALA A 198 -3.89 1.55 4.45
N LYS A 199 -5.11 1.23 4.03
CA LYS A 199 -6.30 1.43 4.86
C LYS A 199 -6.33 0.48 6.06
N LEU A 200 -5.97 -0.78 5.86
CA LEU A 200 -5.86 -1.75 6.96
C LEU A 200 -4.75 -1.33 7.95
N TRP A 201 -3.59 -0.88 7.45
CA TRP A 201 -2.53 -0.32 8.29
C TRP A 201 -3.03 0.90 9.09
N SER A 202 -3.80 1.78 8.47
CA SER A 202 -4.41 2.93 9.15
C SER A 202 -5.38 2.51 10.27
N GLU A 203 -6.15 1.43 10.08
CA GLU A 203 -6.99 0.85 11.14
C GLU A 203 -6.16 0.30 12.30
N VAL A 204 -5.03 -0.38 12.02
CA VAL A 204 -4.06 -0.83 13.03
C VAL A 204 -3.51 0.35 13.84
N VAL A 205 -3.08 1.42 13.16
CA VAL A 205 -2.58 2.64 13.81
C VAL A 205 -3.68 3.28 14.67
N ALA A 206 -4.92 3.36 14.16
CA ALA A 206 -6.05 3.93 14.87
C ALA A 206 -6.45 3.13 16.14
N ALA A 207 -6.12 1.84 16.19
CA ALA A 207 -6.37 0.95 17.32
C ALA A 207 -5.30 1.03 18.43
N ARG A 208 -4.25 1.84 18.28
CA ARG A 208 -3.23 2.04 19.34
C ARG A 208 -3.83 2.72 20.56
N LYS A 209 -3.28 2.42 21.74
CA LYS A 209 -3.70 3.05 23.00
C LYS A 209 -3.23 4.50 23.06
N SER A 210 -2.05 4.76 22.50
CA SER A 210 -1.49 6.09 22.36
C SER A 210 -1.04 6.33 20.91
N ILE A 211 -1.56 7.39 20.29
CA ILE A 211 -1.18 7.81 18.94
C ILE A 211 -0.65 9.23 19.03
N PRO A 212 0.53 9.55 18.46
CA PRO A 212 0.98 10.92 18.32
C PRO A 212 -0.10 11.79 17.67
N PRO A 213 -0.45 12.96 18.23
CA PRO A 213 -1.56 13.77 17.74
C PRO A 213 -1.43 14.16 16.25
N LEU A 214 -0.20 14.41 15.78
CA LEU A 214 0.06 14.72 14.38
C LEU A 214 -0.19 13.52 13.48
N LEU A 215 0.23 12.31 13.88
CA LEU A 215 -0.02 11.08 13.13
C LEU A 215 -1.53 10.79 13.05
N LYS A 216 -2.25 10.94 14.15
CA LYS A 216 -3.72 10.78 14.17
C LYS A 216 -4.45 11.79 13.29
N ALA A 217 -3.91 12.99 13.15
CA ALA A 217 -4.47 14.04 12.31
C ALA A 217 -3.98 13.97 10.85
N SER A 218 -3.01 13.10 10.54
CA SER A 218 -2.46 12.99 9.20
C SER A 218 -3.39 12.20 8.29
N PRO A 219 -3.28 12.37 6.96
CA PRO A 219 -4.05 11.58 6.02
C PRO A 219 -3.84 10.09 6.27
N ASN A 220 -4.95 9.36 6.43
CA ASN A 220 -4.97 7.92 6.62
C ASN A 220 -3.96 7.43 7.68
N ASN A 221 -3.84 8.17 8.81
CA ASN A 221 -2.96 7.86 9.93
C ASN A 221 -1.49 7.56 9.55
N GLY A 222 -0.95 8.27 8.56
CA GLY A 222 0.44 8.11 8.11
C GLY A 222 0.65 7.01 7.08
N ALA A 223 -0.44 6.38 6.61
CA ALA A 223 -0.44 5.44 5.51
C ALA A 223 -0.78 6.15 4.19
N VAL A 224 -0.29 5.64 3.06
CA VAL A 224 -0.67 6.20 1.75
C VAL A 224 -2.19 6.11 1.56
N ASP A 225 -2.80 7.13 0.95
CA ASP A 225 -4.19 7.07 0.50
C ASP A 225 -4.27 7.52 -0.95
N GLY A 226 -5.33 7.09 -1.63
CA GLY A 226 -5.48 7.27 -3.06
C GLY A 226 -6.83 6.81 -3.60
N PHE A 227 -6.98 6.94 -4.90
CA PHE A 227 -8.16 6.45 -5.63
C PHE A 227 -7.82 6.14 -7.09
N PRO A 228 -8.54 5.22 -7.76
CA PRO A 228 -8.30 4.93 -9.17
C PRO A 228 -8.59 6.14 -10.05
N ILE A 229 -7.82 6.28 -11.13
CA ILE A 229 -8.07 7.21 -12.22
C ILE A 229 -7.82 6.52 -13.57
N LYS A 230 -8.45 7.03 -14.63
CA LYS A 230 -8.11 6.71 -16.02
C LYS A 230 -7.17 7.79 -16.54
N LEU A 231 -5.98 7.40 -16.99
CA LEU A 231 -5.01 8.33 -17.57
C LEU A 231 -5.12 8.35 -19.09
N TYR A 232 -5.12 9.54 -19.68
CA TYR A 232 -5.06 9.75 -21.13
C TYR A 232 -3.88 10.66 -21.46
N VAL A 233 -3.16 10.36 -22.55
CA VAL A 233 -2.05 11.16 -23.05
C VAL A 233 -2.30 11.47 -24.51
N ASN A 234 -2.47 12.75 -24.84
CA ASN A 234 -2.90 13.22 -26.17
C ASN A 234 -4.12 12.44 -26.67
N ASP A 235 -5.17 12.41 -25.84
CA ASP A 235 -6.45 11.70 -26.05
C ASP A 235 -6.36 10.17 -26.22
N ARG A 236 -5.17 9.58 -26.07
CA ARG A 236 -4.99 8.13 -26.07
C ARG A 236 -5.06 7.59 -24.65
N TYR A 237 -5.86 6.56 -24.46
CA TYR A 237 -5.95 5.87 -23.18
C TYR A 237 -4.61 5.22 -22.81
N TYR A 238 -4.11 5.54 -21.63
CA TYR A 238 -2.81 5.10 -21.10
C TYR A 238 -2.98 4.08 -19.95
N GLY A 239 -4.22 3.72 -19.63
CA GLY A 239 -4.56 2.71 -18.61
C GLY A 239 -5.04 3.29 -17.29
N ILE A 240 -5.36 2.38 -16.37
CA ILE A 240 -5.71 2.71 -14.98
C ILE A 240 -4.45 3.03 -14.19
N TYR A 241 -4.55 4.05 -13.34
CA TYR A 241 -3.58 4.44 -12.33
C TYR A 241 -4.31 4.63 -11.00
N THR A 242 -3.58 4.73 -9.90
CA THR A 242 -4.11 5.34 -8.68
C THR A 242 -3.45 6.70 -8.47
N LEU A 243 -4.26 7.72 -8.19
CA LEU A 243 -3.80 9.03 -7.74
C LEU A 243 -3.64 8.95 -6.22
N ASN A 244 -2.40 9.08 -5.76
CA ASN A 244 -2.00 8.88 -4.38
C ASN A 244 -1.40 10.15 -3.78
N ILE A 245 -1.51 10.24 -2.45
CA ILE A 245 -0.69 11.11 -1.61
C ILE A 245 0.80 10.83 -1.87
N ALA A 246 1.62 11.89 -1.86
CA ALA A 246 3.05 11.78 -2.05
C ALA A 246 3.76 11.25 -0.78
N LYS A 247 4.88 10.54 -0.94
CA LYS A 247 5.82 10.22 0.15
C LYS A 247 6.58 11.50 0.51
N ASP A 248 6.05 12.28 1.44
CA ASP A 248 6.70 13.46 2.03
C ASP A 248 6.03 13.83 3.36
N GLY A 249 6.43 14.95 3.95
CA GLY A 249 5.93 15.41 5.24
C GLY A 249 4.40 15.53 5.34
N TRP A 250 3.67 15.73 4.22
CA TRP A 250 2.21 15.77 4.25
C TRP A 250 1.59 14.47 4.77
N LEU A 251 2.16 13.33 4.39
CA LEU A 251 1.70 12.00 4.78
C LEU A 251 1.64 11.85 6.31
N PHE A 252 2.55 12.49 7.04
CA PHE A 252 2.68 12.44 8.50
C PHE A 252 2.26 13.74 9.19
N ASN A 253 1.62 14.68 8.47
CA ASN A 253 1.27 16.01 8.99
C ASN A 253 2.47 16.75 9.62
N MET A 254 3.61 16.69 8.93
CA MET A 254 4.85 17.36 9.31
C MET A 254 4.93 18.79 8.76
N HIS A 255 5.78 19.61 9.37
CA HIS A 255 5.86 21.05 9.13
C HIS A 255 7.32 21.46 9.00
N GLU A 256 7.65 22.22 7.95
CA GLU A 256 9.05 22.54 7.59
C GLU A 256 9.74 23.47 8.60
N ASP A 257 8.95 24.24 9.35
CA ASP A 257 9.43 25.16 10.39
C ASP A 257 9.77 24.43 11.71
N ILE A 258 9.48 23.13 11.82
CA ILE A 258 9.80 22.31 13.00
C ILE A 258 10.93 21.34 12.63
N PRO A 259 12.20 21.63 13.01
CA PRO A 259 13.36 20.87 12.53
C PRO A 259 13.45 19.43 13.05
N THR A 260 12.64 19.09 14.06
CA THR A 260 12.53 17.73 14.63
C THR A 260 11.54 16.84 13.89
N HIS A 261 10.76 17.40 12.96
CA HIS A 261 9.88 16.62 12.09
C HIS A 261 10.71 16.02 10.96
N ILE A 262 10.87 14.70 10.99
CA ILE A 262 11.76 13.99 10.08
C ILE A 262 11.07 12.73 9.57
N LEU A 263 11.22 12.46 8.27
CA LEU A 263 10.78 11.25 7.62
C LEU A 263 11.93 10.68 6.80
N LEU A 264 12.35 9.47 7.15
CA LEU A 264 13.31 8.68 6.39
C LEU A 264 12.60 7.48 5.76
N ALA A 265 13.08 7.03 4.61
CA ALA A 265 12.65 5.75 4.02
C ALA A 265 13.85 4.83 3.81
N ASP A 266 13.66 3.58 4.16
CA ASP A 266 14.64 2.53 3.92
C ASP A 266 14.61 2.10 2.44
N GLU A 267 15.77 2.06 1.81
CA GLU A 267 15.94 1.73 0.40
C GLU A 267 16.67 0.38 0.20
N ASN A 268 17.07 -0.32 1.29
CA ASN A 268 17.99 -1.46 1.20
C ASN A 268 17.92 -2.54 2.30
N HIS A 269 17.94 -3.82 1.93
CA HIS A 269 17.72 -4.97 2.84
C HIS A 269 18.90 -5.42 3.70
N PHE A 270 20.00 -4.68 3.75
CA PHE A 270 21.23 -5.11 4.42
C PHE A 270 21.95 -3.94 5.09
N GLY A 271 22.97 -4.26 5.90
CA GLY A 271 23.77 -3.25 6.60
C GLY A 271 22.89 -2.30 7.41
N ALA A 272 22.86 -1.03 7.01
CA ALA A 272 22.09 0.01 7.66
C ALA A 272 20.56 -0.21 7.62
N GLY A 273 19.98 -0.68 6.52
CA GLY A 273 18.53 -0.95 6.46
C GLY A 273 18.10 -2.19 7.26
N ALA A 274 19.06 -3.06 7.58
CA ALA A 274 18.88 -4.15 8.54
C ALA A 274 19.19 -3.76 9.99
N PHE A 275 19.47 -2.48 10.27
CA PHE A 275 19.90 -1.99 11.58
C PHE A 275 21.17 -2.70 12.11
N LEU A 276 22.05 -3.14 11.21
CA LEU A 276 23.32 -3.79 11.55
C LEU A 276 24.51 -2.80 11.49
N GLU A 277 24.34 -1.69 10.78
CA GLU A 277 25.37 -0.65 10.57
C GLU A 277 24.73 0.74 10.72
N ASN A 278 25.56 1.76 10.91
CA ASN A 278 25.07 3.14 10.94
C ASN A 278 24.54 3.58 9.58
N ALA A 279 23.56 4.47 9.58
CA ALA A 279 22.89 4.90 8.37
C ALA A 279 23.76 5.76 7.46
N VAL A 280 23.58 5.57 6.16
CA VAL A 280 23.97 6.51 5.09
C VAL A 280 22.70 7.08 4.47
N ILE A 281 22.49 8.40 4.62
CA ILE A 281 21.27 9.08 4.17
C ILE A 281 21.55 9.85 2.87
N ASP A 282 21.77 9.12 1.77
CA ASP A 282 22.00 9.67 0.43
C ASP A 282 21.10 9.02 -0.65
N GLY A 283 20.16 8.17 -0.22
CA GLY A 283 19.28 7.38 -1.08
C GLY A 283 19.84 6.01 -1.48
N THR A 284 21.03 5.62 -0.99
CA THR A 284 21.57 4.26 -1.17
C THR A 284 21.02 3.29 -0.12
N ASP A 285 21.20 3.60 1.17
CA ASP A 285 20.61 2.85 2.28
C ASP A 285 19.32 3.50 2.76
N TRP A 286 19.37 4.81 3.03
CA TRP A 286 18.22 5.58 3.50
C TRP A 286 18.03 6.82 2.63
N SER A 287 16.79 7.13 2.27
CA SER A 287 16.42 8.41 1.66
C SER A 287 15.84 9.36 2.70
N LEU A 288 16.16 10.65 2.58
CA LEU A 288 15.48 11.71 3.31
C LEU A 288 14.23 12.12 2.53
N GLU A 289 13.05 11.83 3.09
CA GLU A 289 11.77 12.22 2.50
C GLU A 289 11.25 13.55 3.08
N PHE A 290 11.66 13.88 4.31
CA PHE A 290 11.38 15.15 4.96
C PHE A 290 12.38 15.42 6.11
N PRO A 291 12.89 16.66 6.29
CA PRO A 291 12.70 17.85 5.45
C PRO A 291 13.46 17.75 4.11
N ASP A 292 13.37 18.77 3.26
CA ASP A 292 14.01 18.81 1.94
C ASP A 292 15.55 18.72 1.98
N LYS A 293 16.18 18.97 3.14
CA LYS A 293 17.65 19.00 3.28
C LYS A 293 18.11 18.24 4.51
N LEU A 294 19.07 17.35 4.30
CA LEU A 294 19.74 16.65 5.38
C LEU A 294 20.55 17.64 6.21
N ASN A 295 20.39 17.58 7.53
CA ASN A 295 21.24 18.26 8.49
C ASN A 295 21.98 17.23 9.36
N PRO A 296 23.14 17.58 9.95
CA PRO A 296 23.91 16.62 10.74
C PRO A 296 23.17 16.06 11.95
N SER A 297 22.26 16.82 12.58
CA SER A 297 21.50 16.36 13.75
C SER A 297 20.49 15.25 13.41
N ILE A 298 19.96 15.20 12.18
CA ILE A 298 19.11 14.09 11.72
C ILE A 298 19.92 12.79 11.71
N LEU A 299 21.11 12.82 11.12
CA LEU A 299 21.99 11.65 11.04
C LEU A 299 22.45 11.22 12.43
N GLU A 300 22.79 12.16 13.30
CA GLU A 300 23.16 11.88 14.70
C GLU A 300 22.00 11.22 15.46
N SER A 301 20.80 11.80 15.41
CA SER A 301 19.60 11.25 16.06
C SER A 301 19.29 9.83 15.56
N PHE A 302 19.29 9.63 14.25
CA PHE A 302 18.96 8.33 13.68
C PHE A 302 20.01 7.28 14.05
N ASN A 303 21.30 7.65 14.02
CA ASN A 303 22.37 6.75 14.46
C ASN A 303 22.36 6.51 15.98
N ASN A 304 21.89 7.43 16.80
CA ASN A 304 21.70 7.17 18.24
C ASN A 304 20.69 6.04 18.46
N MET A 305 19.58 6.05 17.72
CA MET A 305 18.60 4.95 17.73
C MET A 305 19.20 3.65 17.19
N ILE A 306 19.89 3.68 16.04
CA ILE A 306 20.52 2.47 15.46
C ILE A 306 21.56 1.88 16.42
N ASN A 307 22.43 2.70 17.02
CA ASN A 307 23.43 2.26 17.99
C ASN A 307 22.76 1.64 19.23
N HIS A 308 21.64 2.22 19.71
CA HIS A 308 20.85 1.60 20.78
C HIS A 308 20.35 0.21 20.37
N VAL A 309 19.86 0.04 19.15
CA VAL A 309 19.39 -1.25 18.61
C VAL A 309 20.52 -2.27 18.44
N LYS A 310 21.68 -1.87 17.93
CA LYS A 310 22.72 -2.83 17.51
C LYS A 310 23.84 -3.07 18.52
N ASP A 311 24.14 -2.11 19.41
CA ASP A 311 25.32 -2.17 20.29
C ASP A 311 25.00 -2.46 21.77
N THR A 312 23.74 -2.31 22.20
CA THR A 312 23.36 -2.54 23.61
C THR A 312 23.02 -4.00 23.90
N ASP A 313 23.19 -4.44 25.15
CA ASP A 313 22.65 -5.72 25.61
C ASP A 313 21.12 -5.69 25.76
N ASP A 314 20.48 -6.85 25.91
CA ASP A 314 19.01 -6.97 25.94
C ASP A 314 18.37 -6.27 27.15
N ALA A 315 19.05 -6.28 28.30
CA ALA A 315 18.55 -5.57 29.47
C ALA A 315 18.51 -4.05 29.23
N THR A 316 19.57 -3.50 28.64
CA THR A 316 19.67 -2.07 28.31
C THR A 316 18.72 -1.69 27.18
N PHE A 317 18.61 -2.54 26.16
CA PHE A 317 17.68 -2.35 25.04
C PHE A 317 16.24 -2.21 25.51
N VAL A 318 15.78 -3.13 26.37
CA VAL A 318 14.43 -3.10 26.93
C VAL A 318 14.25 -1.90 27.86
N ALA A 319 15.20 -1.64 28.76
CA ALA A 319 15.08 -0.57 29.76
C ALA A 319 14.98 0.82 29.13
N ASN A 320 15.67 1.05 28.01
CA ASN A 320 15.74 2.35 27.35
C ASN A 320 14.99 2.42 26.01
N PHE A 321 14.23 1.37 25.64
CA PHE A 321 13.59 1.25 24.32
C PHE A 321 12.81 2.52 23.93
N SER A 322 11.94 2.98 24.84
CA SER A 322 11.04 4.12 24.63
C SER A 322 11.74 5.48 24.53
N GLN A 323 13.05 5.56 24.75
CA GLN A 323 13.83 6.79 24.52
C GLN A 323 14.20 6.96 23.04
N TYR A 324 14.14 5.89 22.25
CA TYR A 324 14.62 5.86 20.87
C TYR A 324 13.56 5.39 19.88
N LEU A 325 12.61 4.54 20.31
CA LEU A 325 11.62 3.92 19.45
C LEU A 325 10.24 3.86 20.13
N ASP A 326 9.20 4.07 19.34
CA ASP A 326 7.82 3.82 19.77
C ASP A 326 7.52 2.32 19.74
N LEU A 327 7.32 1.72 20.93
CA LEU A 327 7.14 0.28 21.08
C LEU A 327 5.83 -0.22 20.47
N GLU A 328 4.73 0.51 20.62
CA GLU A 328 3.44 0.11 20.02
C GLU A 328 3.55 0.12 18.50
N ALA A 329 4.21 1.14 17.93
CA ALA A 329 4.45 1.22 16.49
C ALA A 329 5.35 0.09 15.96
N CYS A 330 6.42 -0.26 16.67
CA CYS A 330 7.26 -1.41 16.29
C CYS A 330 6.49 -2.73 16.31
N ILE A 331 5.67 -2.96 17.34
CA ILE A 331 4.86 -4.18 17.46
C ILE A 331 3.80 -4.23 16.35
N ASP A 332 3.08 -3.14 16.11
CA ASP A 332 2.10 -3.04 15.03
C ASP A 332 2.75 -3.33 13.68
N TYR A 333 3.92 -2.73 13.42
CA TYR A 333 4.65 -2.94 12.17
C TYR A 333 4.99 -4.42 11.98
N TYR A 334 5.53 -5.06 13.03
CA TYR A 334 5.90 -6.48 12.98
C TYR A 334 4.69 -7.40 12.77
N CYS A 335 3.58 -7.14 13.48
CA CYS A 335 2.33 -7.89 13.33
C CYS A 335 1.72 -7.73 11.94
N PHE A 336 1.69 -6.50 11.42
CA PHE A 336 1.11 -6.23 10.11
C PHE A 336 1.99 -6.74 8.97
N ALA A 337 3.33 -6.67 9.09
CA ALA A 337 4.25 -7.26 8.11
C ALA A 337 4.03 -8.77 7.99
N PHE A 338 3.79 -9.44 9.13
CA PHE A 338 3.43 -10.85 9.17
C PHE A 338 2.06 -11.12 8.51
N LEU A 339 1.02 -10.38 8.92
CA LEU A 339 -0.35 -10.56 8.41
C LEU A 339 -0.46 -10.30 6.91
N ALA A 340 0.11 -9.17 6.45
CA ALA A 340 0.05 -8.75 5.05
C ALA A 340 1.06 -9.48 4.18
N CYS A 341 1.85 -10.41 4.73
CA CYS A 341 2.94 -11.07 4.02
C CYS A 341 3.82 -10.07 3.26
N HIS A 342 4.27 -9.02 3.95
CA HIS A 342 5.03 -7.93 3.36
C HIS A 342 6.51 -8.34 3.20
N LEU A 343 6.78 -9.14 2.17
CA LEU A 343 8.07 -9.81 1.94
C LEU A 343 9.28 -8.85 1.89
N ASP A 344 9.04 -7.64 1.40
CA ASP A 344 10.07 -6.61 1.21
C ASP A 344 10.19 -5.66 2.42
N GLY A 345 9.23 -5.73 3.36
CA GLY A 345 8.96 -4.70 4.37
C GLY A 345 9.90 -4.66 5.56
N LEU A 346 10.73 -5.69 5.80
CA LEU A 346 11.55 -5.75 7.03
C LEU A 346 12.85 -4.92 6.95
N GLY A 347 13.19 -4.38 5.79
CA GLY A 347 14.34 -3.49 5.59
C GLY A 347 14.28 -2.74 4.26
N LYS A 348 13.08 -2.52 3.72
CA LYS A 348 12.80 -1.65 2.58
C LYS A 348 11.31 -1.35 2.59
N ASN A 349 10.90 -0.24 2.00
CA ASN A 349 9.52 0.24 2.09
C ASN A 349 9.06 0.45 3.55
N LEU A 350 10.02 0.54 4.46
CA LEU A 350 9.89 0.94 5.85
C LEU A 350 10.11 2.45 5.92
N LEU A 351 9.13 3.16 6.47
CA LEU A 351 9.30 4.57 6.83
C LEU A 351 9.68 4.68 8.30
N MET A 352 10.63 5.56 8.61
CA MET A 352 10.99 5.94 9.96
C MET A 352 10.67 7.42 10.15
N ALA A 353 9.63 7.70 10.93
CA ALA A 353 9.18 9.05 11.24
C ALA A 353 9.59 9.46 12.66
N THR A 354 9.84 10.74 12.89
CA THR A 354 9.92 11.31 14.24
C THR A 354 9.37 12.73 14.26
N TYR A 355 8.77 13.13 15.38
CA TYR A 355 8.27 14.49 15.62
C TYR A 355 9.13 15.24 16.64
N ASP A 356 9.82 14.52 17.53
CA ASP A 356 10.64 15.08 18.60
C ASP A 356 12.15 15.01 18.29
N GLY A 357 12.53 14.34 17.20
CA GLY A 357 13.92 14.14 16.80
C GLY A 357 14.66 13.13 17.66
N HIS A 358 13.97 12.31 18.46
CA HIS A 358 14.58 11.33 19.37
C HIS A 358 13.87 9.98 19.31
N THR A 359 12.54 9.98 19.42
CA THR A 359 11.70 8.79 19.38
C THR A 359 11.24 8.53 17.94
N TRP A 360 11.70 7.42 17.37
CA TRP A 360 11.40 7.03 16.00
C TRP A 360 10.21 6.06 15.93
N ILE A 361 9.39 6.23 14.88
CA ILE A 361 8.12 5.56 14.68
C ILE A 361 8.18 4.86 13.31
N PRO A 362 8.23 3.52 13.27
CA PRO A 362 8.12 2.80 12.01
C PRO A 362 6.69 2.90 11.43
N SER A 363 6.59 2.99 10.10
CA SER A 363 5.32 2.98 9.37
C SER A 363 5.44 2.28 8.03
N MET A 364 4.35 1.64 7.60
CA MET A 364 4.28 0.90 6.34
C MET A 364 4.19 1.83 5.13
N TYR A 365 4.90 1.48 4.05
CA TYR A 365 4.77 2.11 2.75
C TYR A 365 4.94 1.08 1.63
N ASP A 366 4.57 1.47 0.41
CA ASP A 366 4.66 0.67 -0.83
C ASP A 366 4.19 -0.79 -0.68
N MET A 367 2.91 -0.97 -0.35
CA MET A 367 2.32 -2.26 -0.03
C MET A 367 1.63 -2.92 -1.22
N ASP A 368 2.08 -2.68 -2.45
CA ASP A 368 1.56 -3.36 -3.65
C ASP A 368 2.00 -4.83 -3.72
N LEU A 369 3.16 -5.17 -3.14
CA LEU A 369 3.71 -6.53 -3.04
C LEU A 369 3.37 -7.20 -1.70
N THR A 370 2.07 -7.20 -1.37
CA THR A 370 1.52 -7.82 -0.15
C THR A 370 0.51 -8.91 -0.50
N TRP A 371 0.00 -9.61 0.52
CA TRP A 371 -0.99 -10.68 0.42
C TRP A 371 -0.50 -11.83 -0.45
N GLY A 372 0.74 -12.23 -0.19
CA GLY A 372 1.39 -13.37 -0.82
C GLY A 372 1.97 -13.08 -2.20
N LEU A 373 1.81 -11.88 -2.76
CA LEU A 373 2.46 -11.53 -4.03
C LEU A 373 3.98 -11.46 -3.84
N HIS A 374 4.69 -12.33 -4.55
CA HIS A 374 6.14 -12.37 -4.51
C HIS A 374 6.75 -11.06 -5.04
N ILE A 375 7.96 -10.72 -4.59
CA ILE A 375 8.60 -9.42 -4.83
C ILE A 375 8.86 -9.10 -6.32
N ASP A 376 8.87 -10.11 -7.18
CA ASP A 376 8.97 -9.95 -8.64
C ASP A 376 7.62 -9.63 -9.30
N GLY A 377 6.52 -9.69 -8.55
CA GLY A 377 5.18 -9.48 -9.05
C GLY A 377 4.62 -10.62 -9.92
N ALA A 378 5.35 -11.72 -10.06
CA ALA A 378 5.08 -12.76 -11.05
C ALA A 378 4.41 -14.01 -10.46
N SER A 379 4.44 -14.18 -9.13
CA SER A 379 3.93 -15.39 -8.47
C SER A 379 3.37 -15.10 -7.08
N LEU A 380 2.61 -16.05 -6.54
CA LEU A 380 2.23 -16.06 -5.13
C LEU A 380 3.14 -17.00 -4.35
N VAL A 381 3.56 -16.60 -3.15
CA VAL A 381 4.29 -17.47 -2.22
C VAL A 381 3.37 -18.56 -1.64
N PRO A 382 3.90 -19.72 -1.26
CA PRO A 382 3.10 -20.78 -0.63
C PRO A 382 2.52 -20.34 0.71
N TYR A 383 1.38 -20.90 1.11
CA TYR A 383 0.72 -20.60 2.40
C TYR A 383 1.59 -20.88 3.63
N CYS A 384 2.64 -21.69 3.49
CA CYS A 384 3.57 -22.05 4.56
C CYS A 384 4.84 -21.19 4.59
N TYR A 385 4.85 -20.05 3.90
CA TYR A 385 6.00 -19.13 3.85
C TYR A 385 6.32 -18.59 5.26
N LEU A 386 7.52 -18.85 5.76
CA LEU A 386 7.93 -18.65 7.13
C LEU A 386 8.37 -17.22 7.39
N PHE A 387 7.63 -16.54 8.26
CA PHE A 387 8.01 -15.23 8.76
C PHE A 387 8.90 -15.32 10.03
N PRO A 388 9.96 -14.50 10.15
CA PRO A 388 10.55 -13.65 9.11
C PRO A 388 11.57 -14.40 8.22
N ASN A 389 11.84 -15.68 8.47
CA ASN A 389 13.00 -16.40 7.93
C ASN A 389 13.11 -16.42 6.40
N GLU A 390 11.99 -16.42 5.69
CA GLU A 390 11.95 -16.45 4.23
C GLU A 390 11.71 -15.05 3.61
N TYR A 391 11.63 -13.99 4.43
CA TYR A 391 11.41 -12.62 3.99
C TYR A 391 12.76 -11.95 3.66
N ASN A 392 12.73 -10.90 2.84
CA ASN A 392 13.91 -10.04 2.68
C ASN A 392 14.23 -9.36 4.01
N CYS A 393 15.50 -9.12 4.29
CA CYS A 393 15.97 -8.55 5.56
C CYS A 393 15.55 -9.38 6.80
N SER A 394 15.49 -10.71 6.66
CA SER A 394 15.15 -11.63 7.77
C SER A 394 16.12 -11.58 8.96
N ASN A 395 17.31 -11.01 8.75
CA ASN A 395 18.36 -10.79 9.74
C ASN A 395 18.36 -9.37 10.33
N SER A 396 17.30 -8.59 10.14
CA SER A 396 17.18 -7.26 10.75
C SER A 396 17.33 -7.31 12.27
N ARG A 397 18.27 -6.53 12.80
CA ARG A 397 18.59 -6.52 14.23
C ARG A 397 17.43 -6.01 15.07
N LEU A 398 16.73 -4.98 14.59
CA LEU A 398 15.57 -4.42 15.29
C LEU A 398 14.49 -5.50 15.49
N TRP A 399 14.13 -6.18 14.41
CA TRP A 399 13.03 -7.16 14.43
C TRP A 399 13.40 -8.44 15.18
N GLU A 400 14.65 -8.89 15.07
CA GLU A 400 15.17 -10.02 15.87
C GLU A 400 15.05 -9.73 17.37
N ARG A 401 15.54 -8.57 17.82
CA ARG A 401 15.52 -8.19 19.24
C ARG A 401 14.11 -7.89 19.73
N LEU A 402 13.26 -7.28 18.90
CA LEU A 402 11.86 -7.05 19.22
C LEU A 402 11.14 -8.39 19.49
N LYS A 403 11.28 -9.36 18.57
CA LYS A 403 10.73 -10.71 18.73
C LYS A 403 11.24 -11.41 19.99
N ALA A 404 12.53 -11.31 20.29
CA ALA A 404 13.13 -11.99 21.44
C ALA A 404 12.69 -11.40 22.78
N ASN A 405 12.59 -10.06 22.88
CA ASN A 405 12.41 -9.37 24.15
C ASN A 405 10.96 -8.95 24.44
N PHE A 406 10.10 -8.88 23.40
CA PHE A 406 8.71 -8.42 23.52
C PHE A 406 7.69 -9.43 22.96
N ALA A 407 8.04 -10.72 22.92
CA ALA A 407 7.16 -11.77 22.40
C ALA A 407 5.75 -11.79 23.04
N PRO A 408 5.57 -11.63 24.38
CA PRO A 408 4.24 -11.56 24.97
C PRO A 408 3.40 -10.40 24.43
N GLN A 409 3.99 -9.20 24.31
CA GLN A 409 3.31 -8.01 23.81
C GLN A 409 2.96 -8.14 22.33
N ILE A 410 3.83 -8.76 21.52
CA ILE A 410 3.54 -9.08 20.12
C ILE A 410 2.35 -10.03 20.03
N TYR A 411 2.35 -11.10 20.83
CA TYR A 411 1.25 -12.07 20.85
C TYR A 411 -0.07 -11.40 21.26
N GLU A 412 -0.07 -10.64 22.36
CA GLU A 412 -1.26 -9.92 22.83
C GLU A 412 -1.80 -8.96 21.78
N ARG A 413 -0.92 -8.18 21.13
CA ARG A 413 -1.32 -7.23 20.10
C ARG A 413 -1.84 -7.94 18.85
N TYR A 414 -1.22 -9.04 18.43
CA TYR A 414 -1.68 -9.81 17.27
C TYR A 414 -3.06 -10.44 17.49
N ILE A 415 -3.43 -10.80 18.72
CA ILE A 415 -4.77 -11.31 19.04
C ILE A 415 -5.81 -10.20 19.13
N GLU A 416 -5.39 -8.98 19.46
CA GLU A 416 -6.25 -7.80 19.51
C GLU A 416 -6.67 -7.30 18.11
N LEU A 417 -5.72 -7.32 17.17
CA LEU A 417 -5.90 -6.94 15.76
C LEU A 417 -6.66 -8.04 14.99
#